data_AF-A0A7V9DUM9-F1
#
_entry.id   AF-A0A7V9DUM9-F1
#
_cell.length_a   1.000
_cell.length_b   1.000
_cell.length_c   1.000
_cell.angle_alpha   90.00
_cell.angle_beta   90.00
_cell.angle_gamma   90.00
#
_symmetry.space_group_name_H-M   'P 1'
#
loop_
_entity.id
_entity.type
_entity.pdbx_description
1 polymer ?
#
loop_
_entity_poly.entity_id
_entity_poly.type
_entity_poly.pdbx_seq_one_letter_code
_entity_poly.pdbx_strand_id
1 'polypeptide(L)'
;MAVNISDALRLPPGACDLGAHDPRSTPHAPGGKKKKTRAAMSEQAPALADLQERLYAEGAGGGGRSLLLVLQGMDTAGKGGVIKHVVGALNPL
;
A
#
# COMPACT_ATOMS: atom_id res chain seq x y z
N MET A 1 9.63 -1.83 -18.13
CA MET A 1 9.60 -0.69 -17.19
C MET A 1 8.52 -1.01 -16.17
N ALA A 2 8.86 -1.13 -14.88
CA ALA A 2 7.85 -1.45 -13.86
C ALA A 2 6.86 -0.28 -13.78
N VAL A 3 5.58 -0.55 -13.98
CA VAL A 3 4.55 0.49 -13.92
C VAL A 3 4.36 0.88 -12.46
N ASN A 4 4.50 2.16 -12.14
CA ASN A 4 4.43 2.63 -10.77
C ASN A 4 2.97 2.92 -10.39
N ILE A 5 2.52 2.34 -9.27
CA ILE A 5 1.16 2.54 -8.76
C ILE A 5 0.86 4.02 -8.45
N SER A 6 1.88 4.81 -8.11
CA SER A 6 1.71 6.24 -7.89
C SER A 6 1.25 6.97 -9.14
N ASP A 7 1.64 6.52 -10.33
CA ASP A 7 1.33 7.22 -11.57
C ASP A 7 -0.17 7.08 -11.93
N ALA A 8 -0.81 6.00 -11.47
CA ALA A 8 -2.24 5.77 -11.68
C ALA A 8 -3.14 6.28 -10.54
N LEU A 9 -2.62 6.39 -9.31
CA LEU A 9 -3.45 6.69 -8.13
C LEU A 9 -3.15 8.03 -7.46
N ARG A 10 -2.05 8.71 -7.81
CA ARG A 10 -1.71 10.01 -7.22
C ARG A 10 -2.68 11.07 -7.71
N LEU A 11 -3.33 11.75 -6.77
CA LEU A 11 -4.14 12.93 -7.06
C LEU A 11 -3.24 14.10 -7.49
N PRO A 12 -3.72 14.98 -8.39
CA PRO A 12 -2.99 16.18 -8.75
C PRO A 12 -2.82 17.10 -7.53
N PRO A 13 -1.76 17.92 -7.49
CA PRO A 13 -1.64 18.94 -6.45
C PRO A 13 -2.79 19.96 -6.57
N GLY A 14 -3.35 20.37 -5.43
CA GLY A 14 -4.40 21.38 -5.36
C GLY A 14 -5.82 20.78 -5.33
N ALA A 15 -6.79 21.53 -5.84
CA ALA A 15 -8.19 21.11 -5.85
C ALA A 15 -8.38 19.86 -6.71
N CYS A 16 -9.13 18.89 -6.19
CA CYS A 16 -9.39 17.61 -6.84
C CYS A 16 -10.89 17.32 -6.81
N ASP A 17 -11.46 16.99 -7.97
CA ASP A 17 -12.83 16.47 -8.04
C ASP A 17 -12.82 14.97 -7.76
N LEU A 18 -13.19 14.60 -6.53
CA LEU A 18 -13.29 13.19 -6.14
C LEU A 18 -14.40 12.43 -6.89
N GLY A 19 -15.41 13.13 -7.43
CA GLY A 19 -16.50 12.52 -8.19
C GLY A 19 -16.07 11.95 -9.54
N ALA A 20 -14.97 12.44 -10.10
CA ALA A 20 -14.38 11.94 -11.33
C ALA A 20 -13.65 10.58 -11.16
N HIS A 21 -13.47 10.09 -9.92
CA HIS A 21 -12.76 8.85 -9.63
C HIS A 21 -13.74 7.70 -9.36
N ASP A 22 -13.80 6.70 -10.24
CA ASP A 22 -14.67 5.53 -10.07
C ASP A 22 -14.19 4.63 -8.90
N PRO A 23 -14.99 4.45 -7.83
CA PRO A 23 -14.67 3.56 -6.72
C PRO A 23 -14.58 2.07 -7.09
N ARG A 24 -15.06 1.68 -8.29
CA ARG A 24 -14.98 0.30 -8.80
C ARG A 24 -13.75 0.05 -9.66
N SER A 25 -12.98 1.09 -9.99
CA SER A 25 -11.76 0.94 -10.77
C SER A 25 -10.73 0.08 -10.03
N THR A 26 -9.96 -0.72 -10.78
CA THR A 26 -8.93 -1.60 -10.22
C THR A 26 -7.58 -1.39 -10.94
N PRO A 27 -7.04 -0.16 -10.95
CA PRO A 27 -5.77 0.11 -11.62
C PRO A 27 -4.66 -0.79 -11.05
N HIS A 28 -3.84 -1.33 -11.93
CA HIS A 28 -2.74 -2.27 -11.62
C HIS A 28 -3.11 -3.58 -10.91
N ALA A 29 -4.41 -3.87 -10.70
CA ALA A 29 -4.80 -5.21 -10.27
C ALA A 29 -4.56 -6.20 -11.42
N PRO A 30 -3.81 -7.30 -11.23
CA PRO A 30 -3.51 -8.27 -12.29
C PRO A 30 -4.74 -9.13 -12.69
N GLY A 31 -5.90 -8.87 -12.09
CA GLY A 31 -7.17 -9.51 -12.40
C GLY A 31 -8.15 -9.42 -11.22
N GLY A 32 -9.08 -10.38 -11.15
CA GLY A 32 -10.08 -10.42 -10.08
C GLY A 32 -9.49 -10.64 -8.68
N LYS A 33 -10.17 -10.07 -7.68
CA LYS A 33 -9.79 -10.05 -6.25
C LYS A 33 -9.28 -11.38 -5.70
N LYS A 34 -10.00 -12.47 -5.94
CA LYS A 34 -9.82 -13.73 -5.19
C LYS A 34 -8.58 -14.52 -5.57
N LYS A 35 -8.17 -14.49 -6.84
CA LYS A 35 -7.12 -15.39 -7.37
C LYS A 35 -5.86 -14.62 -7.72
N LYS A 36 -5.89 -13.86 -8.82
CA LYS A 36 -4.69 -13.20 -9.36
C LYS A 36 -4.16 -12.11 -8.43
N THR A 37 -5.03 -11.22 -7.95
CA THR A 37 -4.60 -10.10 -7.10
C THR A 37 -4.10 -10.55 -5.74
N ARG A 38 -4.80 -11.51 -5.10
CA ARG A 38 -4.35 -12.06 -3.81
C ARG A 38 -3.00 -12.79 -3.93
N ALA A 39 -2.78 -13.54 -5.01
CA ALA A 39 -1.50 -14.20 -5.25
C ALA A 39 -0.37 -13.18 -5.42
N ALA A 40 -0.58 -12.14 -6.21
CA ALA A 40 0.40 -11.06 -6.39
C ALA A 40 0.73 -10.34 -5.07
N MET A 41 -0.27 -10.07 -4.23
CA MET A 41 -0.04 -9.49 -2.89
C MET A 41 0.83 -10.40 -2.01
N SER A 42 0.56 -11.72 -2.02
CA SER A 42 1.37 -12.68 -1.26
C SER A 42 2.81 -12.79 -1.79
N GLU A 43 3.01 -12.66 -3.10
CA GLU A 43 4.34 -12.66 -3.72
C GLU A 43 5.15 -11.40 -3.37
N GLN A 44 4.48 -10.26 -3.18
CA GLN A 44 5.11 -8.99 -2.81
C GLN A 44 5.43 -8.87 -1.31
N ALA A 45 4.74 -9.63 -0.45
CA ALA A 45 4.87 -9.51 0.99
C ALA A 45 6.30 -9.73 1.54
N PRO A 46 7.08 -10.74 1.09
CA PRO A 46 8.44 -10.95 1.59
C PRO A 46 9.39 -9.78 1.29
N ALA A 47 9.29 -9.20 0.08
CA ALA A 47 10.10 -8.04 -0.29
C ALA A 47 9.75 -6.80 0.53
N LEU A 48 8.46 -6.60 0.86
CA LEU A 48 8.04 -5.51 1.71
C LEU A 48 8.51 -5.69 3.16
N ALA A 49 8.52 -6.93 3.66
CA ALA A 49 9.05 -7.26 4.99
C ALA A 49 10.57 -7.00 5.07
N ASP A 50 11.35 -7.42 4.07
CA ASP A 50 12.80 -7.12 3.98
C ASP A 50 13.08 -5.61 4.00
N LEU A 51 12.31 -4.83 3.22
CA LEU A 51 12.47 -3.38 3.20
C LEU A 51 12.15 -2.74 4.56
N GLN A 52 11.13 -3.24 5.27
CA GLN A 52 10.80 -2.76 6.60
C GLN A 52 11.89 -3.11 7.62
N GLU A 53 12.43 -4.33 7.58
CA GLU A 53 13.54 -4.76 8.44
C GLU A 53 14.79 -3.90 8.21
N ARG A 54 15.10 -3.59 6.95
CA ARG A 54 16.21 -2.69 6.58
C ARG A 54 16.00 -1.26 7.07
N LEU A 55 14.76 -0.75 6.99
CA LEU A 55 14.42 0.56 7.54
C LEU A 55 14.58 0.58 9.07
N TYR A 56 14.17 -0.49 9.75
CA TYR A 56 14.34 -0.63 11.19
C TYR A 56 15.81 -0.72 11.61
N ALA A 57 16.60 -1.57 10.94
CA ALA A 57 18.02 -1.73 11.20
C ALA A 57 18.80 -0.42 10.96
N GLU A 58 18.41 0.36 9.96
CA GLU A 58 19.00 1.68 9.72
C GLU A 58 18.73 2.65 10.88
N GLY A 59 17.50 2.69 11.41
CA GLY A 59 17.17 3.48 12.58
C GLY A 59 17.98 3.07 13.82
N ALA A 60 18.16 1.76 14.04
CA ALA A 60 19.00 1.24 15.12
C ALA A 60 20.48 1.63 14.97
N GLY A 61 20.95 1.79 13.72
CA GLY A 61 22.29 2.27 13.39
C GLY A 61 22.47 3.80 13.47
N GLY A 62 21.47 4.55 13.94
CA GLY A 62 21.52 6.01 14.05
C GLY A 62 21.03 6.76 12.80
N GLY A 63 20.43 6.06 11.84
CA GLY A 63 19.74 6.67 10.72
C GLY A 63 18.44 7.37 11.12
N GLY A 64 18.01 8.33 10.31
CA GLY A 64 16.86 9.21 10.63
C GLY A 64 15.64 9.01 9.74
N ARG A 65 15.63 7.99 8.87
CA ARG A 65 14.52 7.79 7.93
C ARG A 65 13.33 7.18 8.64
N SER A 66 12.14 7.62 8.27
CA SER A 66 10.88 7.10 8.79
C SER A 66 9.81 7.07 7.69
N LEU A 67 8.79 6.25 7.89
CA LEU A 67 7.64 6.14 6.99
C LEU A 67 6.36 6.33 7.79
N LEU A 68 5.52 7.27 7.35
CA LEU A 68 4.18 7.48 7.90
C LEU A 68 3.13 7.02 6.88
N LEU A 69 2.32 6.03 7.26
CA LEU A 69 1.16 5.58 6.48
C LEU A 69 -0.12 6.18 7.08
N VAL A 70 -0.78 7.05 6.32
CA VAL A 70 -2.11 7.60 6.68
C VAL A 70 -3.18 6.87 5.87
N LEU A 71 -4.12 6.22 6.55
CA LEU A 71 -5.30 5.60 5.94
C LEU A 71 -6.55 6.38 6.32
N GLN A 72 -7.18 7.03 5.35
CA GLN A 72 -8.39 7.82 5.56
C GLN A 72 -9.51 7.40 4.60
N GLY A 73 -10.74 7.47 5.08
CA GLY A 73 -11.93 7.09 4.33
C GLY A 73 -13.13 7.01 5.24
N MET A 74 -14.32 6.86 4.65
CA MET A 74 -15.57 6.72 5.41
C MET A 74 -15.59 5.44 6.26
N ASP A 75 -16.59 5.34 7.13
CA ASP A 75 -16.92 4.08 7.79
C ASP A 75 -17.19 3.00 6.74
N THR A 76 -16.81 1.77 7.06
CA THR A 76 -16.89 0.60 6.17
C THR A 76 -16.03 0.65 4.90
N ALA A 77 -15.22 1.70 4.69
CA ALA A 77 -14.30 1.81 3.54
C ALA A 77 -13.16 0.76 3.53
N GLY A 78 -13.06 -0.10 4.55
CA GLY A 78 -12.10 -1.20 4.58
C GLY A 78 -10.73 -0.88 5.19
N LYS A 79 -10.56 0.28 5.83
CA LYS A 79 -9.30 0.72 6.47
C LYS A 79 -8.69 -0.36 7.39
N GLY A 80 -9.48 -0.94 8.29
CA GLY A 80 -9.02 -2.00 9.20
C GLY A 80 -8.59 -3.28 8.50
N GLY A 81 -9.22 -3.62 7.36
CA GLY A 81 -8.83 -4.75 6.54
C GLY A 81 -7.45 -4.55 5.90
N VAL A 82 -7.15 -3.33 5.44
CA VAL A 82 -5.82 -2.97 4.90
C VAL A 82 -4.74 -3.13 5.97
N ILE A 83 -4.98 -2.63 7.19
CA ILE A 83 -4.04 -2.79 8.31
C ILE A 83 -3.78 -4.27 8.57
N LYS A 84 -4.84 -5.08 8.74
CA LYS A 84 -4.70 -6.51 9.05
C LYS A 84 -3.92 -7.29 7.98
N HIS A 85 -4.15 -6.98 6.70
CA HIS A 85 -3.58 -7.77 5.61
C HIS A 85 -2.22 -7.29 5.10
N VAL A 86 -1.95 -5.98 5.18
CA VAL A 86 -0.70 -5.40 4.68
C VAL A 86 0.29 -5.18 5.82
N VAL A 87 -0.14 -4.46 6.86
CA VAL A 87 0.74 -4.19 8.02
C VAL A 87 0.99 -5.46 8.80
N GLY A 88 0.00 -6.35 8.95
CA GLY A 88 0.19 -7.64 9.59
C GLY A 88 1.12 -8.61 8.85
N ALA A 89 1.46 -8.33 7.58
CA ALA A 89 2.48 -9.09 6.84
C ALA A 89 3.90 -8.54 7.04
N LEU A 90 4.02 -7.33 7.61
CA LEU A 90 5.28 -6.78 8.08
C LEU A 90 5.48 -7.32 9.48
N ASN A 91 6.68 -7.84 9.74
CA ASN A 91 7.01 -8.45 11.02
C ASN A 91 6.59 -7.49 12.15
N PRO A 92 5.63 -7.86 13.01
CA PRO A 92 5.38 -7.10 14.21
C PRO A 92 6.61 -7.34 15.07
N LEU A 93 7.46 -6.34 15.27
CA LEU A 93 8.43 -6.45 16.35
C LEU A 93 7.71 -6.80 17.66
#